data_AF-A0A0P7L3G0-F1
#
_entry.id   AF-A0A0P7L3G0-F1
#
_cell.length_a   1.000
_cell.length_b   1.000
_cell.length_c   1.000
_cell.angle_alpha   90.00
_cell.angle_beta   90.00
_cell.angle_gamma   90.00
#
_symmetry.space_group_name_H-M   'P 1'
#
loop_
_entity.id
_entity.type
_entity.pdbx_description
1 polymer ?
#
loop_
_entity_poly.entity_id
_entity_poly.type
_entity_poly.pdbx_seq_one_letter_code
_entity_poly.pdbx_strand_id
1 'polypeptide(L)'
;MDSASYLKKLRGKLRRLPAHELDAALAYYEEYFEEAGENNEQQVISELGSPSHVASQILADFALKDLENASEKTAKKNMTAIWLIILAILSAPLSLPLLATAIALIFSFGAVIISLIFAIGAGILSIFVGGIAALISGFFIFNEHWPTALLFMGVGFIFTGLGVLLFPFVARFIKKTVLVSIETLGSLFHKITKKQKGGL
;
A
#
# COMPACT_ATOMS: atom_id res chain seq x y z
N MET A 1 -29.85 7.51 58.07
CA MET A 1 -29.60 6.96 56.72
C MET A 1 -28.22 6.35 56.80
N ASP A 2 -28.06 5.10 56.38
CA ASP A 2 -26.79 4.37 56.39
C ASP A 2 -25.99 4.67 55.10
N SER A 3 -24.69 4.38 55.14
CA SER A 3 -23.75 4.51 54.01
C SER A 3 -24.25 3.77 52.76
N ALA A 4 -24.75 2.54 52.92
CA ALA A 4 -25.30 1.71 51.85
C ALA A 4 -26.49 2.38 51.12
N SER A 5 -27.42 3.01 51.85
CA SER A 5 -28.56 3.71 51.24
C SER A 5 -28.15 5.06 50.63
N TYR A 6 -27.05 5.68 51.10
CA TYR A 6 -26.44 6.86 50.47
C TYR A 6 -25.86 6.53 49.09
N LEU A 7 -24.99 5.53 49.02
CA LEU A 7 -24.37 5.07 47.78
C LEU A 7 -25.41 4.59 46.76
N LYS A 8 -26.47 3.90 47.21
CA LYS A 8 -27.58 3.48 46.34
C LYS A 8 -28.32 4.67 45.70
N LYS A 9 -28.56 5.74 46.46
CA LYS A 9 -29.19 6.97 45.93
C LYS A 9 -28.23 7.73 45.02
N LEU A 10 -26.94 7.79 45.35
CA LEU A 10 -25.90 8.42 44.54
C LEU A 10 -25.77 7.72 43.17
N ARG A 11 -25.70 6.38 43.16
CA ARG A 11 -25.71 5.55 41.94
C ARG A 11 -26.91 5.82 41.04
N GLY A 12 -28.10 5.96 41.63
CA GLY A 12 -29.32 6.28 40.89
C GLY A 12 -29.25 7.63 40.16
N LYS A 13 -28.58 8.62 40.75
CA LYS A 13 -28.41 9.97 40.20
C LYS A 13 -27.28 10.06 39.18
N LEU A 14 -26.22 9.27 39.36
CA LEU A 14 -25.06 9.21 38.47
C LEU A 14 -25.26 8.33 37.23
N ARG A 15 -26.44 7.71 37.03
CA ARG A 15 -26.74 6.76 35.93
C ARG A 15 -26.52 7.29 34.50
N ARG A 16 -26.29 8.60 34.34
CA ARG A 16 -25.98 9.24 33.06
C ARG A 16 -24.48 9.21 32.70
N LEU A 17 -23.62 8.86 33.66
CA LEU A 17 -22.18 8.73 33.43
C LEU A 17 -21.84 7.41 32.74
N PRO A 18 -20.71 7.35 32.01
CA PRO A 18 -20.12 6.09 31.55
C PRO A 18 -19.90 5.12 32.72
N ALA A 19 -20.04 3.82 32.47
CA ALA A 19 -19.91 2.80 33.52
C ALA A 19 -18.61 2.94 34.34
N HIS A 20 -17.48 3.19 33.67
CA HIS A 20 -16.18 3.34 34.33
C HIS A 20 -16.10 4.56 35.27
N GLU A 21 -16.65 5.72 34.87
CA GLU A 21 -16.70 6.92 35.71
C GLU A 21 -17.64 6.74 36.90
N LEU A 22 -18.76 6.05 36.67
CA LEU A 22 -19.73 5.74 37.73
C LEU A 22 -19.12 4.81 38.79
N ASP A 23 -18.44 3.74 38.36
CA ASP A 23 -17.80 2.79 39.27
C ASP A 23 -16.64 3.45 40.03
N ALA A 24 -15.84 4.29 39.36
CA ALA A 24 -14.76 5.04 40.01
C ALA A 24 -15.30 6.04 41.06
N ALA A 25 -16.37 6.77 40.73
CA ALA A 25 -17.00 7.68 41.68
C ALA A 25 -17.57 6.94 42.89
N LEU A 26 -18.24 5.80 42.69
CA LEU A 26 -18.79 5.01 43.80
C LEU A 26 -17.70 4.41 44.69
N ALA A 27 -16.64 3.86 44.09
CA ALA A 27 -15.50 3.31 44.84
C ALA A 27 -14.83 4.37 45.73
N TYR A 28 -14.66 5.60 45.22
CA TYR A 28 -14.09 6.70 45.99
C TYR A 28 -14.92 7.02 47.25
N TYR A 29 -16.24 7.12 47.12
CA TYR A 29 -17.09 7.40 48.28
C TYR A 29 -17.24 6.18 49.20
N GLU A 30 -17.18 4.96 48.67
CA GLU A 30 -17.18 3.72 49.46
C GLU A 30 -15.94 3.64 50.37
N GLU A 31 -14.75 3.87 49.80
CA GLU A 31 -13.49 3.95 50.57
C GLU A 31 -13.52 5.09 51.60
N TYR A 32 -14.12 6.24 51.25
CA TYR A 32 -14.30 7.36 52.16
C TYR A 32 -15.21 7.04 53.36
N PHE A 33 -16.26 6.23 53.16
CA PHE A 33 -17.11 5.76 54.26
C PHE A 33 -16.44 4.65 55.09
N GLU A 34 -15.64 3.79 54.47
CA GLU A 34 -14.87 2.75 55.18
C GLU A 34 -13.80 3.36 56.10
N GLU A 35 -13.09 4.40 55.66
CA GLU A 35 -12.04 5.08 56.43
C GLU A 35 -12.61 5.79 57.67
N ALA A 36 -13.86 6.28 57.60
CA ALA A 36 -14.54 6.87 58.75
C ALA A 36 -15.01 5.83 59.78
N GLY A 37 -15.28 4.59 59.35
CA GLY A 37 -15.77 3.50 60.19
C GLY A 37 -17.23 3.63 60.64
N GLU A 38 -17.83 2.52 61.07
CA GLU A 38 -19.26 2.40 61.42
C GLU A 38 -19.74 3.42 62.49
N ASN A 39 -18.84 3.89 63.36
CA ASN A 39 -19.18 4.84 64.42
C ASN A 39 -19.35 6.29 63.93
N ASN A 40 -18.79 6.66 62.77
CA ASN A 40 -18.80 8.04 62.26
C ASN A 40 -19.59 8.23 60.96
N GLU A 41 -20.25 7.20 60.40
CA GLU A 41 -21.00 7.31 59.13
C GLU A 41 -22.01 8.47 59.11
N GLN A 42 -22.68 8.72 60.23
CA GLN A 42 -23.70 9.77 60.34
C GLN A 42 -23.08 11.17 60.30
N GLN A 43 -21.87 11.33 60.82
CA GLN A 43 -21.11 12.57 60.76
C GLN A 43 -20.65 12.83 59.32
N VAL A 44 -20.14 11.81 58.63
CA VAL A 44 -19.72 11.89 57.23
C VAL A 44 -20.87 12.24 56.28
N ILE A 45 -22.05 11.64 56.48
CA ILE A 45 -23.26 11.97 55.70
C ILE A 45 -23.68 13.43 55.93
N SER A 46 -23.49 13.96 57.13
CA SER A 46 -23.77 15.37 57.44
C SER A 46 -22.77 16.31 56.77
N GLU A 47 -21.49 15.93 56.69
CA GLU A 47 -20.43 16.71 56.04
C GLU A 47 -20.52 16.71 54.51
N LEU A 48 -20.77 15.54 53.90
CA LEU A 48 -20.97 15.40 52.45
C LEU A 48 -22.27 16.07 51.97
N GLY A 49 -23.24 16.25 52.86
CA GLY A 49 -24.56 16.78 52.53
C GLY A 49 -25.39 15.80 51.69
N SER A 50 -26.38 16.33 50.96
CA SER A 50 -27.33 15.46 50.25
C SER A 50 -26.68 14.71 49.08
N PRO A 51 -27.08 13.44 48.80
CA PRO A 51 -26.61 12.70 47.64
C PRO A 51 -26.92 13.39 46.29
N SER A 52 -27.89 14.32 46.30
CA SER A 52 -28.15 15.16 45.12
C SER A 52 -27.05 16.15 44.84
N HIS A 53 -26.53 16.77 45.90
CA HIS A 53 -25.55 17.84 45.80
C HIS A 53 -24.23 17.28 45.27
N VAL A 54 -23.77 16.17 45.84
CA VAL A 54 -22.58 15.43 45.39
C VAL A 54 -22.75 14.97 43.93
N ALA A 55 -23.90 14.37 43.58
CA ALA A 55 -24.14 13.94 42.21
C ALA A 55 -24.08 15.10 41.19
N SER A 56 -24.61 16.27 41.55
CA SER A 56 -24.58 17.46 40.70
C SER A 56 -23.16 17.99 40.50
N GLN A 57 -22.30 17.95 41.52
CA GLN A 57 -20.90 18.35 41.38
C GLN A 57 -20.13 17.43 40.43
N ILE A 58 -20.24 16.11 40.62
CA ILE A 58 -19.56 15.11 39.76
C ILE A 58 -20.01 15.24 38.30
N LEU A 59 -21.33 15.43 38.07
CA LEU A 59 -21.87 15.62 36.73
C LEU A 59 -21.38 16.93 36.08
N ALA A 60 -21.22 18.00 36.86
CA ALA A 60 -20.70 19.28 36.37
C ALA A 60 -19.23 19.16 35.98
N ASP A 61 -18.40 18.55 36.82
CA ASP A 61 -16.98 18.32 36.53
C ASP A 61 -16.77 17.43 35.31
N PHE A 62 -17.56 16.37 35.18
CA PHE A 62 -17.54 15.51 33.99
C PHE A 62 -17.92 16.29 32.73
N ALA A 63 -18.96 17.12 32.79
CA ALA A 63 -19.38 17.94 31.65
C ALA A 63 -18.29 18.94 31.23
N LEU A 64 -17.60 19.58 32.17
CA LEU A 64 -16.49 20.48 31.88
C LEU A 64 -15.31 19.75 31.22
N LYS A 65 -14.93 18.59 31.75
CA LYS A 65 -13.89 17.73 31.19
C LYS A 65 -14.22 17.25 29.77
N ASP A 66 -15.47 16.87 29.52
CA ASP A 66 -15.90 16.41 28.20
C ASP A 66 -15.87 17.54 27.16
N LEU A 67 -16.27 18.76 27.55
CA LEU A 67 -16.18 19.95 26.69
C LEU A 67 -14.74 20.33 26.35
N GLU A 68 -13.82 20.27 27.32
CA GLU A 68 -12.40 20.55 27.11
C GLU A 68 -11.77 19.52 26.16
N ASN A 69 -12.02 18.23 26.41
CA ASN A 69 -11.58 17.14 25.54
C ASN A 69 -12.16 17.23 24.12
N ALA A 70 -13.43 17.61 23.98
CA ALA A 70 -14.08 17.79 22.69
C ALA A 70 -13.48 18.99 21.91
N SER A 71 -13.18 20.09 22.61
CA SER A 71 -12.49 21.26 22.04
C SER A 71 -11.09 20.91 21.56
N GLU A 72 -10.30 20.22 22.39
CA GLU A 72 -8.94 19.81 22.05
C GLU A 72 -8.90 18.83 20.87
N LYS A 73 -9.81 17.84 20.86
CA LYS A 73 -9.97 16.93 19.71
C LYS A 73 -10.37 17.67 18.44
N THR A 74 -11.24 18.68 18.54
CA THR A 74 -11.67 19.49 17.40
C THR A 74 -10.53 20.34 16.87
N ALA A 75 -9.75 21.00 17.74
CA ALA A 75 -8.59 21.79 17.36
C ALA A 75 -7.48 20.92 16.72
N LYS A 76 -7.14 19.77 17.31
CA LYS A 76 -6.17 18.82 16.75
C LYS A 76 -6.63 18.26 15.40
N LYS A 77 -7.92 17.91 15.27
CA LYS A 77 -8.52 17.46 14.01
C LYS A 77 -8.44 18.55 12.93
N ASN A 78 -8.74 19.81 13.28
CA ASN A 78 -8.69 20.92 12.33
C ASN A 78 -7.25 21.23 11.90
N MET A 79 -6.28 21.19 12.81
CA MET A 79 -4.87 21.37 12.48
C MET A 79 -4.35 20.24 11.56
N THR A 80 -4.75 18.99 11.84
CA THR A 80 -4.43 17.85 10.96
C THR A 80 -5.10 17.98 9.60
N ALA A 81 -6.35 18.46 9.55
CA ALA A 81 -7.07 18.71 8.30
C ALA A 81 -6.38 19.81 7.46
N ILE A 82 -5.98 20.92 8.07
CA ILE A 82 -5.24 22.00 7.40
C ILE A 82 -3.89 21.49 6.88
N TRP A 83 -3.17 20.71 7.68
CA TRP A 83 -1.90 20.11 7.27
C TRP A 83 -2.08 19.14 6.09
N LEU A 84 -3.14 18.31 6.11
CA LEU A 84 -3.49 17.43 5.01
C LEU A 84 -3.92 18.20 3.75
N ILE A 85 -4.62 19.32 3.88
CA ILE A 85 -5.00 20.17 2.74
C ILE A 85 -3.76 20.79 2.10
N ILE A 86 -2.82 21.32 2.89
CA ILE A 86 -1.55 21.85 2.39
C ILE A 86 -0.76 20.76 1.67
N LEU A 87 -0.69 19.56 2.27
CA LEU A 87 -0.01 18.42 1.67
C LEU A 87 -0.71 17.94 0.39
N ALA A 88 -2.04 17.99 0.33
CA ALA A 88 -2.83 17.64 -0.85
C ALA A 88 -2.60 18.63 -2.00
N ILE A 89 -2.56 19.94 -1.73
CA ILE A 89 -2.26 20.97 -2.75
C ILE A 89 -0.83 20.82 -3.27
N LEU A 90 0.13 20.50 -2.41
CA LEU A 90 1.53 20.28 -2.81
C LEU A 90 1.73 18.93 -3.53
N SER A 91 0.92 17.92 -3.20
CA SER A 91 0.92 16.61 -3.86
C SER A 91 0.15 16.61 -5.19
N ALA A 92 -0.82 17.51 -5.38
CA ALA A 92 -1.58 17.66 -6.61
C ALA A 92 -0.71 17.89 -7.88
N PRO A 93 0.28 18.80 -7.90
CA PRO A 93 1.14 18.98 -9.07
C PRO A 93 2.13 17.83 -9.27
N LEU A 94 2.41 17.01 -8.25
CA LEU A 94 3.36 15.90 -8.32
C LEU A 94 2.68 14.58 -8.72
N SER A 95 1.43 14.38 -8.32
CA SER A 95 0.68 13.15 -8.58
C SER A 95 0.35 12.94 -10.06
N LEU A 96 0.02 14.02 -10.79
CA LEU A 96 -0.20 13.96 -12.25
C LEU A 96 1.05 13.51 -13.04
N PRO A 97 2.23 14.16 -12.91
CA PRO A 97 3.43 13.75 -13.62
C PRO A 97 3.97 12.40 -13.12
N LEU A 98 3.81 12.06 -11.84
CA LEU A 98 4.21 10.74 -11.34
C LEU A 98 3.37 9.62 -11.95
N LEU A 99 2.06 9.84 -12.14
CA LEU A 99 1.20 8.88 -12.83
C LEU A 99 1.53 8.79 -14.33
N ALA A 100 1.74 9.95 -14.98
CA ALA A 100 2.11 10.00 -16.39
C ALA A 100 3.44 9.27 -16.66
N THR A 101 4.45 9.48 -15.80
CA THR A 101 5.75 8.79 -15.90
C THR A 101 5.61 7.29 -15.63
N ALA A 102 4.80 6.87 -14.66
CA ALA A 102 4.54 5.44 -14.43
C ALA A 102 3.89 4.76 -15.64
N ILE A 103 2.89 5.40 -16.26
CA ILE A 103 2.23 4.88 -17.47
C ILE A 103 3.21 4.85 -18.65
N ALA A 104 3.97 5.93 -18.86
CA ALA A 104 4.98 6.00 -19.92
C ALA A 104 6.06 4.93 -19.73
N LEU A 105 6.46 4.64 -18.50
CA LEU A 105 7.46 3.62 -18.19
C LEU A 105 6.94 2.21 -18.56
N ILE A 106 5.70 1.89 -18.21
CA ILE A 106 5.06 0.62 -18.58
C ILE A 106 5.00 0.47 -20.11
N PHE A 107 4.60 1.54 -20.81
CA PHE A 107 4.49 1.53 -22.26
C PHE A 107 5.86 1.42 -22.94
N SER A 108 6.86 2.15 -22.45
CA SER A 108 8.25 2.08 -22.90
C SER A 108 8.83 0.69 -22.72
N PHE A 109 8.59 0.06 -21.56
CA PHE A 109 9.06 -1.30 -21.29
C PHE A 109 8.47 -2.31 -22.28
N GLY A 110 7.17 -2.21 -22.55
CA GLY A 110 6.51 -3.02 -23.58
C GLY A 110 7.08 -2.77 -24.98
N ALA A 111 7.26 -1.50 -25.35
CA ALA A 111 7.82 -1.12 -26.65
C ALA A 111 9.25 -1.64 -26.85
N VAL A 112 10.09 -1.61 -25.81
CA VAL A 112 11.46 -2.17 -25.85
C VAL A 112 11.42 -3.68 -26.11
N ILE A 113 10.54 -4.42 -25.43
CA ILE A 113 10.41 -5.87 -25.62
C ILE A 113 9.96 -6.17 -27.06
N ILE A 114 8.94 -5.46 -27.55
CA ILE A 114 8.42 -5.63 -28.91
C ILE A 114 9.49 -5.27 -29.95
N SER A 115 10.18 -4.16 -29.76
CA SER A 115 11.27 -3.71 -30.64
C SER A 115 12.41 -4.72 -30.69
N LEU A 116 12.79 -5.29 -29.53
CA LEU A 116 13.83 -6.32 -29.46
C LEU A 116 13.41 -7.60 -30.20
N ILE A 117 12.15 -8.03 -30.05
CA ILE A 117 11.61 -9.18 -30.79
C ILE A 117 11.65 -8.92 -32.30
N PHE A 118 11.23 -7.72 -32.73
CA PHE A 118 11.20 -7.34 -34.13
C PHE A 118 12.61 -7.22 -34.73
N ALA A 119 13.55 -6.61 -34.00
CA ALA A 119 14.94 -6.46 -34.44
C ALA A 119 15.64 -7.81 -34.62
N ILE A 120 15.45 -8.74 -33.68
CA ILE A 120 16.01 -10.08 -33.78
C ILE A 120 15.36 -10.85 -34.93
N GLY A 121 14.03 -10.77 -35.07
CA GLY A 121 13.30 -11.39 -36.18
C GLY A 121 13.75 -10.87 -37.55
N ALA A 122 13.87 -9.55 -37.69
CA ALA A 122 14.34 -8.90 -38.91
C ALA A 122 15.80 -9.28 -39.23
N GLY A 123 16.68 -9.39 -38.23
CA GLY A 123 18.06 -9.82 -38.42
C GLY A 123 18.18 -11.26 -38.95
N ILE A 124 17.38 -12.19 -38.44
CA ILE A 124 17.36 -13.57 -38.93
C ILE A 124 16.84 -13.60 -40.37
N LEU A 125 15.79 -12.83 -40.67
CA LEU A 125 15.24 -12.74 -42.01
C LEU A 125 16.25 -12.13 -42.99
N SER A 126 17.01 -11.11 -42.59
CA SER A 126 18.03 -10.49 -43.44
C SER A 126 19.19 -11.45 -43.72
N ILE A 127 19.60 -12.25 -42.73
CA ILE A 127 20.62 -13.29 -42.90
C ILE A 127 20.12 -14.37 -43.87
N PHE A 128 18.85 -14.75 -43.77
CA PHE A 128 18.25 -15.76 -44.63
C PHE A 128 18.11 -15.27 -46.08
N VAL A 129 17.58 -14.07 -46.28
CA VAL A 129 17.46 -13.43 -47.60
C VAL A 129 18.84 -13.15 -48.20
N GLY A 130 19.81 -12.70 -47.39
CA GLY A 130 21.19 -12.50 -47.81
C GLY A 130 21.89 -13.79 -48.22
N GLY A 131 21.64 -14.90 -47.51
CA GLY A 131 22.13 -16.23 -47.87
C GLY A 131 21.58 -16.72 -49.21
N ILE A 132 20.27 -16.55 -49.44
CA ILE A 132 19.63 -16.90 -50.73
C ILE A 132 20.14 -16.02 -51.87
N ALA A 133 20.28 -14.71 -51.64
CA ALA A 133 20.83 -13.79 -52.63
C ALA A 133 22.28 -14.18 -53.01
N ALA A 134 23.10 -14.54 -52.03
CA ALA A 134 24.47 -15.01 -52.26
C ALA A 134 24.53 -16.31 -53.09
N LEU A 135 23.56 -17.23 -52.90
CA LEU A 135 23.45 -18.43 -53.74
C LEU A 135 23.11 -18.10 -55.19
N ILE A 136 22.18 -17.17 -55.42
CA ILE A 136 21.78 -16.73 -56.77
C ILE A 136 22.94 -16.00 -57.45
N SER A 137 23.63 -15.10 -56.75
CA SER A 137 24.81 -14.42 -57.27
C SER A 137 25.94 -15.39 -57.62
N GLY A 138 26.18 -16.40 -56.78
CA GLY A 138 27.16 -17.46 -57.05
C GLY A 138 26.86 -18.23 -58.34
N PHE A 139 25.58 -18.46 -58.67
CA PHE A 139 25.18 -19.12 -59.90
C PHE A 139 25.45 -18.29 -61.16
N PHE A 140 25.32 -16.96 -61.08
CA PHE A 140 25.65 -16.07 -62.21
C PHE A 140 27.16 -15.98 -62.49
N ILE A 141 27.98 -15.90 -61.43
CA ILE A 141 29.45 -15.76 -61.51
C ILE A 141 30.15 -17.05 -61.99
N PHE A 142 29.44 -18.17 -61.99
CA PHE A 142 29.92 -19.48 -62.42
C PHE A 142 30.47 -19.50 -63.86
N ASN A 143 29.95 -18.62 -64.74
CA ASN A 143 30.43 -18.50 -66.12
C ASN A 143 31.75 -17.74 -66.25
N GLU A 144 32.14 -16.94 -65.25
CA GLU A 144 33.34 -16.10 -65.31
C GLU A 144 34.51 -16.73 -64.54
N HIS A 145 34.26 -17.15 -63.31
CA HIS A 145 35.30 -17.70 -62.43
C HIS A 145 34.72 -18.78 -61.51
N TRP A 146 35.03 -20.05 -61.84
CA TRP A 146 34.61 -21.23 -61.09
C TRP A 146 34.96 -21.21 -59.58
N PRO A 147 36.17 -20.81 -59.14
CA PRO A 147 36.52 -20.85 -57.72
C PRO A 147 35.74 -19.85 -56.87
N THR A 148 35.51 -18.64 -57.38
CA THR A 148 34.71 -17.60 -56.69
C THR A 148 33.26 -18.01 -56.61
N ALA A 149 32.70 -18.61 -57.67
CA ALA A 149 31.33 -19.12 -57.65
C ALA A 149 31.12 -20.17 -56.54
N LEU A 150 32.05 -21.12 -56.38
CA LEU A 150 32.02 -22.12 -55.30
C LEU A 150 32.12 -21.49 -53.90
N LEU A 151 32.94 -20.46 -53.74
CA LEU A 151 33.08 -19.73 -52.48
C LEU A 151 31.75 -19.05 -52.11
N PHE A 152 31.14 -18.31 -53.03
CA PHE A 152 29.84 -17.64 -52.82
C PHE A 152 28.72 -18.63 -52.54
N MET A 153 28.70 -19.78 -53.24
CA MET A 153 27.72 -20.82 -53.01
C MET A 153 27.88 -21.47 -51.62
N GLY A 154 29.12 -21.73 -51.19
CA GLY A 154 29.42 -22.24 -49.85
C GLY A 154 29.05 -21.25 -48.74
N VAL A 155 29.36 -19.97 -48.94
CA VAL A 155 28.98 -18.88 -48.02
C VAL A 155 27.46 -18.77 -47.92
N GLY A 156 26.75 -18.84 -49.05
CA GLY A 156 25.29 -18.87 -49.09
C GLY A 156 24.71 -20.01 -48.26
N PHE A 157 25.20 -21.25 -48.42
CA PHE A 157 24.76 -22.38 -47.59
C PHE A 157 25.04 -22.20 -46.11
N ILE A 158 26.22 -21.68 -45.73
CA ILE A 158 26.58 -21.42 -44.33
C ILE A 158 25.62 -20.39 -43.72
N PHE A 159 25.38 -19.25 -44.37
CA PHE A 159 24.48 -18.22 -43.85
C PHE A 159 23.03 -18.68 -43.79
N THR A 160 22.56 -19.43 -44.79
CA THR A 160 21.20 -19.98 -44.82
C THR A 160 21.02 -21.03 -43.71
N GLY A 161 21.99 -21.94 -43.55
CA GLY A 161 22.01 -22.94 -42.48
C GLY A 161 22.09 -22.30 -41.09
N LEU A 162 22.89 -21.25 -40.92
CA LEU A 162 22.99 -20.50 -39.67
C LEU A 162 21.67 -19.78 -39.33
N GLY A 163 20.99 -19.23 -40.34
CA GLY A 163 19.66 -18.62 -40.18
C GLY A 163 18.61 -19.61 -39.67
N VAL A 164 18.54 -20.83 -40.23
CA VAL A 164 17.62 -21.87 -39.77
C VAL A 164 17.98 -22.37 -38.36
N LEU A 165 19.28 -22.53 -38.07
CA LEU A 165 19.74 -23.04 -36.78
C LEU A 165 19.46 -22.06 -35.62
N LEU A 166 19.57 -20.75 -35.89
CA LEU A 166 19.32 -19.71 -34.88
C LEU A 166 17.83 -19.51 -34.59
N PHE A 167 16.93 -19.88 -35.50
CA PHE A 167 15.48 -19.75 -35.33
C PHE A 167 14.92 -20.39 -34.04
N PRO A 168 15.16 -21.69 -33.74
CA PRO A 168 14.69 -22.31 -32.50
C PRO A 168 15.39 -21.75 -31.24
N PHE A 169 16.64 -21.31 -31.35
CA PHE A 169 17.39 -20.71 -30.24
C PHE A 169 16.76 -19.37 -29.83
N VAL A 170 16.45 -18.53 -30.81
CA VAL A 170 15.76 -17.25 -30.62
C VAL A 170 14.34 -17.45 -30.11
N ALA A 171 13.58 -18.40 -30.64
CA ALA A 171 12.25 -18.70 -30.13
C ALA A 171 12.26 -19.12 -28.66
N ARG A 172 13.27 -19.88 -28.23
CA ARG A 172 13.48 -20.27 -26.83
C ARG A 172 13.87 -19.07 -25.96
N PHE A 173 14.69 -18.17 -26.50
CA PHE A 173 15.10 -16.94 -25.82
C PHE A 173 13.92 -15.97 -25.63
N ILE A 174 13.09 -15.77 -26.65
CA ILE A 174 11.87 -14.96 -26.59
C ILE A 174 10.89 -15.54 -25.57
N LYS A 175 10.65 -16.86 -25.59
CA LYS A 175 9.82 -17.50 -24.56
C LYS A 175 10.37 -17.25 -23.16
N LYS A 176 11.69 -17.34 -22.97
CA LYS A 176 12.33 -17.11 -21.68
C LYS A 176 12.22 -15.66 -21.22
N THR A 177 12.45 -14.67 -22.10
CA THR A 177 12.32 -13.25 -21.74
C THR A 177 10.87 -12.91 -21.40
N VAL A 178 9.90 -13.37 -22.19
CA VAL A 178 8.47 -13.17 -21.92
C VAL A 178 8.05 -13.83 -20.59
N LEU A 179 8.48 -15.07 -20.33
CA LEU A 179 8.14 -15.77 -19.09
C LEU A 179 8.72 -15.05 -17.86
N VAL A 180 10.00 -14.63 -17.93
CA VAL A 180 10.67 -13.88 -16.86
C VAL A 180 10.02 -12.50 -16.66
N SER A 181 9.60 -11.82 -17.72
CA SER A 181 8.88 -10.54 -17.61
C SER A 181 7.53 -10.70 -16.90
N ILE A 182 6.79 -11.78 -17.18
CA ILE A 182 5.51 -12.06 -16.51
C ILE A 182 5.74 -12.44 -15.03
N GLU A 183 6.79 -13.20 -14.73
CA GLU A 183 7.12 -13.66 -13.38
C GLU A 183 7.67 -12.52 -12.50
N THR A 184 8.46 -11.60 -13.08
CA THR A 184 8.93 -10.39 -12.39
C THR A 184 7.77 -9.42 -12.13
N LEU A 185 6.85 -9.20 -13.08
CA LEU A 185 5.65 -8.40 -12.82
C LEU A 185 4.75 -9.05 -11.74
N GLY A 186 4.50 -10.35 -11.84
CA GLY A 186 3.66 -11.08 -10.88
C GLY A 186 4.23 -11.07 -9.47
N SER A 187 5.55 -11.25 -9.32
CA SER A 187 6.22 -11.23 -8.02
C SER A 187 6.28 -9.82 -7.40
N LEU A 188 6.46 -8.77 -8.21
CA LEU A 188 6.38 -7.38 -7.73
C LEU A 188 4.97 -7.03 -7.27
N PHE A 189 3.94 -7.46 -8.00
CA PHE A 189 2.56 -7.21 -7.63
C PHE A 189 2.17 -7.94 -6.33
N HIS A 190 2.59 -9.20 -6.18
CA HIS A 190 2.37 -9.99 -4.97
C HIS A 190 3.09 -9.39 -3.75
N LYS A 191 4.32 -8.87 -3.93
CA LYS A 191 5.08 -8.23 -2.86
C LYS A 191 4.44 -6.93 -2.38
N ILE A 192 3.85 -6.14 -3.28
CA ILE A 192 3.13 -4.91 -2.95
C ILE A 192 1.81 -5.22 -2.22
N THR A 193 1.03 -6.20 -2.70
CA THR A 193 -0.25 -6.58 -2.06
C THR A 193 -0.07 -7.26 -0.70
N LYS A 194 0.99 -8.07 -0.51
CA LYS A 194 1.28 -8.68 0.79
C LYS A 194 1.76 -7.66 1.83
N LYS A 195 2.50 -6.63 1.42
CA LYS A 195 2.94 -5.55 2.31
C LYS A 195 1.78 -4.70 2.84
N GLN A 196 0.68 -4.58 2.08
CA GLN A 196 -0.52 -3.88 2.53
C GLN A 196 -1.36 -4.68 3.55
N LYS A 197 -1.30 -6.02 3.53
CA LYS A 197 -2.03 -6.89 4.47
C LYS A 197 -1.28 -7.22 5.77
N GLY A 198 0.02 -6.93 5.85
CA GLY A 198 0.84 -7.20 7.05
C GLY A 198 0.95 -6.03 8.04
N GLY A 199 0.21 -4.94 7.80
CA GLY A 199 0.23 -3.73 8.64
C GLY A 199 -1.13 -3.30 9.17
N LEU A 200 -2.13 -4.18 9.14
CA LEU A 200 -3.43 -4.03 9.79
C LEU A 200 -3.60 -5.14 10.83
#